data_AF-A0A497EE23-F1
#
_entry.id   AF-A0A497EE23-F1
#
_cell.length_a   1.000
_cell.length_b   1.000
_cell.length_c   1.000
_cell.angle_alpha   90.00
_cell.angle_beta   90.00
_cell.angle_gamma   90.00
#
_symmetry.space_group_name_H-M   'P 1'
#
loop_
_entity.id
_entity.type
_entity.pdbx_description
1 polymer ?
#
loop_
_entity_poly.entity_id
_entity_poly.type
_entity_poly.pdbx_seq_one_letter_code
_entity_poly.pdbx_strand_id
1 'polypeptide(L)'
;MRLFRIGCCVALIVLVNLTVGAQMVIDHQCRDLGLIPESWITQAQTDLHIAYQHTSHGSQLVTGLNALEAFPPFGDTYRWSDDGSVGLDLDDYGIPCAVSDLSGDVLDVNGVLPWVTGTRALLDDQANDHINVVMWSWCSINGHEAQLYVDNMEILVSEYPDVDFVFMTGHAQGQGEDMTPDSVHYNNQLIRQHCTDHGRILFDFADIEAFDPDGNYFWDLAMWDNLNYSGGNWATEWIAANPNSELAQLTTGNGVDGYDGCSGCAHSNSPSYANLNCVLKGRATWWMMARLAGWSGTEVLFADGFETGDTSGWQ
;
A
#
# COMPACT_ATOMS: atom_id res chain seq x y z
N MET A 1 51.14 -46.69 -27.03
CA MET A 1 49.98 -45.89 -27.48
C MET A 1 48.75 -46.70 -27.04
N ARG A 2 47.89 -46.31 -26.10
CA ARG A 2 47.39 -45.01 -25.64
C ARG A 2 47.10 -45.09 -24.13
N LEU A 3 47.45 -44.05 -23.36
CA LEU A 3 46.91 -43.84 -22.00
C LEU A 3 45.52 -43.21 -22.14
N PHE A 4 44.50 -43.80 -21.51
CA PHE A 4 43.21 -43.16 -21.28
C PHE A 4 43.31 -42.30 -20.02
N ARG A 5 43.14 -40.98 -20.16
CA ARG A 5 42.90 -40.07 -19.03
C ARG A 5 41.39 -39.94 -18.86
N ILE A 6 40.88 -40.39 -17.72
CA ILE A 6 39.51 -40.11 -17.28
C ILE A 6 39.54 -38.72 -16.66
N GLY A 7 38.95 -37.74 -17.35
CA GLY A 7 38.74 -36.39 -16.82
C GLY A 7 37.54 -36.40 -15.87
N CYS A 8 37.78 -36.12 -14.59
CA CYS A 8 36.73 -35.91 -13.61
C CYS A 8 36.25 -34.46 -13.76
N CYS A 9 35.09 -34.24 -14.40
CA CYS A 9 34.42 -32.94 -14.39
C CYS A 9 33.78 -32.74 -13.01
N VAL A 10 34.35 -31.86 -12.20
CA VAL A 10 33.71 -31.35 -10.99
C VAL A 10 32.73 -30.26 -11.43
N ALA A 11 31.43 -30.54 -11.34
CA ALA A 11 30.40 -29.53 -11.54
C ALA A 11 30.40 -28.60 -10.32
N LEU A 12 30.79 -27.34 -10.54
CA LEU A 12 30.70 -26.28 -9.55
C LEU A 12 29.23 -25.86 -9.46
N ILE A 13 28.51 -26.33 -8.45
CA ILE A 13 27.16 -25.83 -8.13
C ILE A 13 27.36 -24.47 -7.46
N VAL A 14 27.12 -23.40 -8.22
CA VAL A 14 27.01 -22.04 -7.65
C VAL A 14 25.63 -21.95 -7.00
N LEU A 15 25.60 -22.06 -5.67
CA LEU A 15 24.43 -21.71 -4.88
C LEU A 15 24.30 -20.18 -4.94
N VAL A 16 23.41 -19.70 -5.80
CA VAL A 16 22.96 -18.31 -5.75
C VAL A 16 22.03 -18.21 -4.54
N ASN A 17 22.51 -17.62 -3.45
CA ASN A 17 21.64 -17.20 -2.36
C ASN A 17 20.79 -16.04 -2.90
N LEU A 18 19.58 -16.35 -3.34
CA LEU A 18 18.55 -15.34 -3.56
C LEU A 18 18.18 -14.79 -2.18
N THR A 19 18.70 -13.62 -1.83
CA THR A 19 18.16 -12.84 -0.73
C THR A 19 16.82 -12.29 -1.21
N VAL A 20 15.72 -12.94 -0.83
CA VAL A 20 14.41 -12.31 -0.92
C VAL A 20 14.47 -11.08 -0.02
N GLY A 21 14.22 -9.89 -0.57
CA GLY A 21 14.13 -8.66 0.20
C GLY A 21 13.09 -8.83 1.31
N ALA A 22 13.29 -8.20 2.46
CA ALA A 22 12.24 -8.21 3.49
C ALA A 22 11.00 -7.51 2.92
N GLN A 23 9.84 -8.18 3.01
CA GLN A 23 8.56 -7.59 2.61
C GLN A 23 8.32 -6.27 3.34
N MET A 24 7.81 -5.26 2.63
CA MET A 24 7.31 -4.03 3.23
C MET A 24 5.78 -4.08 3.20
N VAL A 25 5.14 -4.19 4.36
CA VAL A 25 3.67 -4.17 4.47
C VAL A 25 3.24 -2.87 5.11
N ILE A 26 2.25 -2.22 4.49
CA ILE A 26 1.61 -0.99 4.94
C ILE A 26 0.15 -1.33 5.24
N ASP A 27 -0.17 -1.52 6.51
CA ASP A 27 -1.44 -2.05 7.00
C ASP A 27 -2.05 -1.13 8.09
N HIS A 28 -3.04 -1.60 8.84
CA HIS A 28 -3.66 -0.83 9.93
C HIS A 28 -2.70 -0.43 11.06
N GLN A 29 -1.50 -0.99 11.14
CA GLN A 29 -0.48 -0.61 12.12
C GLN A 29 0.33 0.61 11.65
N CYS A 30 0.25 0.95 10.38
CA CYS A 30 1.05 1.97 9.71
C CYS A 30 0.37 3.35 9.67
N ARG A 31 -0.35 3.74 10.72
CA ARG A 31 -1.22 4.96 10.72
C ARG A 31 -0.89 5.99 11.80
N ASP A 32 0.13 5.76 12.62
CA ASP A 32 0.55 6.72 13.64
C ASP A 32 1.67 7.63 13.10
N LEU A 33 1.28 8.79 12.58
CA LEU A 33 2.21 9.76 12.03
C LEU A 33 3.22 10.29 13.07
N GLY A 34 2.89 10.25 14.36
CA GLY A 34 3.78 10.69 15.44
C GLY A 34 5.01 9.78 15.61
N LEU A 35 4.98 8.59 15.02
CA LEU A 35 6.10 7.65 15.04
C LEU A 35 7.08 7.88 13.89
N ILE A 36 6.70 8.66 12.86
CA ILE A 36 7.56 8.96 11.73
C ILE A 36 8.49 10.12 12.11
N PRO A 37 9.83 9.91 12.16
CA PRO A 37 10.75 11.03 12.34
C PRO A 37 10.62 12.03 11.20
N GLU A 38 10.58 13.33 11.52
CA GLU A 38 10.43 14.42 10.54
C GLU A 38 11.45 14.35 9.39
N SER A 39 12.68 13.88 9.66
CA SER A 39 13.70 13.69 8.62
C SER A 39 13.26 12.77 7.49
N TRP A 40 12.45 11.75 7.78
CA TRP A 40 11.96 10.82 6.77
C TRP A 40 10.76 11.36 6.00
N ILE A 41 9.99 12.27 6.59
CA ILE A 41 9.00 13.06 5.85
C ILE A 41 9.73 13.97 4.85
N THR A 42 10.75 14.71 5.29
CA THR A 42 11.55 15.56 4.39
C THR A 42 12.28 14.75 3.31
N GLN A 43 12.82 13.57 3.65
CA GLN A 43 13.48 12.70 2.68
C GLN A 43 12.48 12.20 1.64
N ALA A 44 11.29 11.75 2.05
CA ALA A 44 10.24 11.33 1.14
C ALA A 44 9.82 12.46 0.17
N GLN A 45 9.69 13.69 0.66
CA GLN A 45 9.39 14.86 -0.17
C GLN A 45 10.50 15.22 -1.16
N THR A 46 11.74 14.82 -0.90
CA THR A 46 12.90 15.16 -1.74
C THR A 46 13.20 14.09 -2.77
N ASP A 47 13.07 12.83 -2.38
CA ASP A 47 13.61 11.71 -3.15
C ASP A 47 12.55 10.96 -3.93
N LEU A 48 11.28 10.98 -3.51
CA LEU A 48 10.24 10.18 -4.13
C LEU A 48 9.51 11.00 -5.19
N HIS A 49 9.33 10.37 -6.35
CA HIS A 49 8.56 10.85 -7.47
C HIS A 49 7.61 9.72 -7.87
N ILE A 50 6.34 9.86 -7.50
CA ILE A 50 5.37 8.77 -7.54
C ILE A 50 4.40 8.98 -8.68
N ALA A 51 4.22 7.96 -9.53
CA ALA A 51 3.10 7.90 -10.46
C ALA A 51 1.98 7.02 -9.89
N TYR A 52 0.79 7.59 -9.72
CA TYR A 52 -0.36 6.87 -9.16
C TYR A 52 -1.56 6.90 -10.11
N GLN A 53 -2.10 5.72 -10.43
CA GLN A 53 -3.28 5.60 -11.28
C GLN A 53 -4.41 4.86 -10.58
N HIS A 54 -5.59 5.44 -10.62
CA HIS A 54 -6.77 4.89 -9.97
C HIS A 54 -8.09 5.40 -10.54
N THR A 55 -9.19 4.80 -10.07
CA THR A 55 -10.49 5.45 -10.04
C THR A 55 -11.14 5.27 -8.67
N SER A 56 -12.23 6.01 -8.43
CA SER A 56 -13.21 5.67 -7.39
C SER A 56 -12.57 5.48 -6.01
N HIS A 57 -12.42 4.26 -5.51
CA HIS A 57 -11.86 3.95 -4.18
C HIS A 57 -10.39 4.32 -4.04
N GLY A 58 -9.60 4.29 -5.13
CA GLY A 58 -8.20 4.68 -5.05
C GLY A 58 -7.99 6.17 -4.73
N SER A 59 -8.97 7.03 -5.03
CA SER A 59 -8.91 8.46 -4.67
C SER A 59 -9.01 8.71 -3.16
N GLN A 60 -9.30 7.68 -2.37
CA GLN A 60 -9.33 7.78 -0.92
C GLN A 60 -7.95 8.11 -0.34
N LEU A 61 -6.86 7.65 -0.97
CA LEU A 61 -5.50 8.03 -0.57
C LEU A 61 -5.30 9.55 -0.76
N VAL A 62 -5.63 10.07 -1.94
CA VAL A 62 -5.53 11.50 -2.28
C VAL A 62 -6.43 12.35 -1.38
N THR A 63 -7.67 11.93 -1.13
CA THR A 63 -8.57 12.59 -0.17
C THR A 63 -7.98 12.63 1.23
N GLY A 64 -7.35 11.53 1.66
CA GLY A 64 -6.63 11.44 2.92
C GLY A 64 -5.44 12.41 2.99
N LEU A 65 -4.61 12.46 1.95
CA LEU A 65 -3.48 13.40 1.86
C LEU A 65 -3.96 14.86 1.95
N ASN A 66 -5.02 15.21 1.22
CA ASN A 66 -5.65 16.53 1.30
C ASN A 66 -6.13 16.87 2.71
N ALA A 67 -6.73 15.90 3.41
CA ALA A 67 -7.19 16.10 4.78
C ALA A 67 -6.02 16.36 5.76
N LEU A 68 -4.88 15.69 5.56
CA LEU A 68 -3.67 15.87 6.37
C LEU A 68 -2.97 17.20 6.06
N GLU A 69 -2.83 17.58 4.79
CA GLU A 69 -2.28 18.88 4.38
C GLU A 69 -3.12 20.04 4.93
N ALA A 70 -4.44 19.93 4.87
CA ALA A 70 -5.34 20.98 5.33
C ALA A 70 -5.48 21.04 6.86
N PHE A 71 -4.94 20.07 7.62
CA PHE A 71 -5.11 20.02 9.07
C PHE A 71 -4.21 21.05 9.77
N PRO A 72 -4.76 22.11 10.38
CA PRO A 72 -3.96 23.23 10.90
C PRO A 72 -2.86 22.84 11.90
N PRO A 73 -3.06 21.86 12.81
CA PRO A 73 -1.99 21.40 13.69
C PRO A 73 -0.74 20.84 13.01
N PHE A 74 -0.85 20.35 11.77
CA PHE A 74 0.29 19.81 11.02
C PHE A 74 1.07 20.86 10.23
N GLY A 75 0.50 22.06 10.04
CA GLY A 75 1.13 23.11 9.23
C GLY A 75 1.52 22.59 7.84
N ASP A 76 2.76 22.86 7.43
CA ASP A 76 3.28 22.45 6.12
C ASP A 76 3.87 21.02 6.09
N THR A 77 3.79 20.26 7.19
CA THR A 77 4.53 18.98 7.34
C THR A 77 4.11 17.92 6.32
N TYR A 78 2.81 17.75 6.09
CA TYR A 78 2.24 16.69 5.24
C TYR A 78 1.71 17.21 3.91
N ARG A 79 2.42 18.17 3.31
CA ARG A 79 2.08 18.72 2.00
C ARG A 79 2.50 17.80 0.87
N TRP A 80 1.74 17.87 -0.22
CA TRP A 80 1.98 17.13 -1.44
C TRP A 80 1.54 17.97 -2.65
N SER A 81 2.01 17.60 -3.83
CA SER A 81 1.59 18.19 -5.07
C SER A 81 1.61 17.18 -6.21
N ASP A 82 0.68 17.37 -7.14
CA ASP A 82 0.54 16.60 -8.37
C ASP A 82 1.67 16.84 -9.39
N ASP A 83 2.47 17.88 -9.21
CA ASP A 83 3.51 18.31 -10.15
C ASP A 83 4.90 18.43 -9.50
N GLY A 84 5.07 17.86 -8.30
CA GLY A 84 6.30 17.95 -7.51
C GLY A 84 6.73 19.37 -7.10
N SER A 85 5.87 20.38 -7.27
CA SER A 85 6.25 21.77 -6.98
C SER A 85 6.37 22.07 -5.48
N VAL A 86 5.67 21.31 -4.62
CA VAL A 86 5.69 21.46 -3.16
C VAL A 86 5.44 20.14 -2.43
N GLY A 87 6.23 19.85 -1.39
CA GLY A 87 6.00 18.66 -0.56
C GLY A 87 6.29 17.36 -1.30
N LEU A 88 5.49 16.32 -1.04
CA LEU A 88 5.61 15.02 -1.70
C LEU A 88 5.16 15.11 -3.16
N ASP A 89 5.97 14.59 -4.08
CA ASP A 89 5.64 14.52 -5.51
C ASP A 89 4.84 13.25 -5.83
N LEU A 90 3.53 13.41 -6.07
CA LEU A 90 2.64 12.31 -6.40
C LEU A 90 1.75 12.73 -7.57
N ASP A 91 2.08 12.24 -8.76
CA ASP A 91 1.34 12.44 -10.00
C ASP A 91 0.03 11.62 -9.94
N ASP A 92 -1.06 12.27 -9.54
CA ASP A 92 -2.41 11.70 -9.54
C ASP A 92 -2.94 11.62 -10.98
N TYR A 93 -3.32 10.41 -11.40
CA TYR A 93 -3.55 10.08 -12.81
C TYR A 93 -2.30 10.22 -13.70
N GLY A 94 -1.11 10.03 -13.12
CA GLY A 94 0.17 10.22 -13.81
C GLY A 94 0.46 9.19 -14.91
N ILE A 95 -0.26 8.08 -15.00
CA ILE A 95 0.07 6.98 -15.92
C ILE A 95 -0.76 7.09 -17.21
N PRO A 96 -0.15 7.30 -18.39
CA PRO A 96 -0.85 7.51 -19.66
C PRO A 96 -1.39 6.17 -20.20
N CYS A 97 -2.53 5.75 -19.66
CA CYS A 97 -3.14 4.47 -19.99
C CYS A 97 -4.57 4.60 -20.55
N ALA A 98 -4.99 3.61 -21.33
CA ALA A 98 -6.35 3.50 -21.85
C ALA A 98 -7.35 2.99 -20.79
N VAL A 99 -6.87 2.27 -19.77
CA VAL A 99 -7.67 1.89 -18.59
C VAL A 99 -7.33 2.82 -17.44
N SER A 100 -8.31 3.03 -16.56
CA SER A 100 -8.18 4.01 -15.48
C SER A 100 -7.81 3.40 -14.14
N ASP A 101 -7.86 2.07 -13.99
CA ASP A 101 -7.56 1.31 -12.77
C ASP A 101 -7.25 -0.17 -13.10
N LEU A 102 -7.10 -0.99 -12.05
CA LEU A 102 -6.79 -2.43 -12.14
C LEU A 102 -7.99 -3.34 -12.47
N SER A 103 -9.23 -2.82 -12.56
CA SER A 103 -10.47 -3.63 -12.61
C SER A 103 -10.79 -4.22 -13.98
N GLY A 104 -9.87 -5.00 -14.57
CA GLY A 104 -10.14 -5.74 -15.80
C GLY A 104 -9.11 -6.82 -16.11
N ASP A 105 -9.59 -7.95 -16.65
CA ASP A 105 -8.79 -9.16 -16.91
C ASP A 105 -8.57 -9.43 -18.41
N VAL A 106 -8.78 -8.42 -19.26
CA VAL A 106 -8.64 -8.55 -20.71
C VAL A 106 -7.24 -8.15 -21.13
N LEU A 107 -6.44 -9.14 -21.57
CA LEU A 107 -5.12 -8.90 -22.14
C LEU A 107 -5.22 -8.06 -23.42
N ASP A 108 -4.27 -7.15 -23.58
CA ASP A 108 -4.11 -6.37 -24.79
C ASP A 108 -3.36 -7.16 -25.89
N VAL A 109 -3.04 -6.47 -26.99
CA VAL A 109 -2.33 -7.06 -28.14
C VAL A 109 -0.91 -7.54 -27.80
N ASN A 110 -0.32 -7.04 -26.71
CA ASN A 110 1.01 -7.43 -26.23
C ASN A 110 0.95 -8.63 -25.27
N GLY A 111 -0.24 -9.16 -24.97
CA GLY A 111 -0.42 -10.30 -24.09
C GLY A 111 -0.26 -9.96 -22.61
N VAL A 112 -0.35 -8.69 -22.24
CA VAL A 112 -0.33 -8.20 -20.85
C VAL A 112 -1.61 -7.43 -20.55
N LEU A 113 -1.86 -7.12 -19.28
CA LEU A 113 -2.95 -6.23 -18.92
C LEU A 113 -2.67 -4.81 -19.42
N PRO A 114 -3.69 -4.04 -19.88
CA PRO A 114 -3.47 -2.72 -20.49
C PRO A 114 -2.72 -1.72 -19.59
N TRP A 115 -2.87 -1.82 -18.27
CA TRP A 115 -2.14 -0.98 -17.30
C TRP A 115 -0.63 -1.26 -17.29
N VAL A 116 -0.18 -2.48 -17.65
CA VAL A 116 1.24 -2.78 -17.87
C VAL A 116 1.76 -1.99 -19.06
N THR A 117 1.03 -2.00 -20.18
CA THR A 117 1.41 -1.23 -21.38
C THR A 117 1.42 0.28 -21.10
N GLY A 118 0.46 0.79 -20.32
CA GLY A 118 0.46 2.20 -19.88
C GLY A 118 1.66 2.55 -18.99
N THR A 119 2.01 1.65 -18.07
CA THR A 119 3.18 1.84 -17.19
C THR A 119 4.49 1.82 -17.98
N ARG A 120 4.65 0.92 -18.95
CA ARG A 120 5.80 0.94 -19.86
C ARG A 120 5.88 2.25 -20.64
N ALA A 121 4.74 2.73 -21.16
CA ALA A 121 4.70 3.99 -21.88
C ALA A 121 5.12 5.19 -21.02
N LEU A 122 4.82 5.18 -19.72
CA LEU A 122 5.34 6.16 -18.76
C LEU A 122 6.86 6.04 -18.60
N LEU A 123 7.33 4.86 -18.22
CA LEU A 123 8.72 4.63 -17.78
C LEU A 123 9.73 4.59 -18.93
N ASP A 124 9.28 4.30 -20.16
CA ASP A 124 10.13 4.34 -21.36
C ASP A 124 10.28 5.76 -21.93
N ASP A 125 9.46 6.72 -21.49
CA ASP A 125 9.62 8.13 -21.86
C ASP A 125 10.66 8.79 -20.95
N GLN A 126 11.75 9.24 -21.58
CA GLN A 126 12.87 9.89 -20.89
C GLN A 126 12.46 11.14 -20.08
N ALA A 127 11.32 11.76 -20.40
CA ALA A 127 10.78 12.86 -19.59
C ALA A 127 10.47 12.42 -18.14
N ASN A 128 10.23 11.12 -17.93
CA ASN A 128 9.80 10.53 -16.66
C ASN A 128 10.92 9.72 -15.97
N ASP A 129 12.18 9.87 -16.38
CA ASP A 129 13.35 9.19 -15.77
C ASP A 129 13.49 9.43 -14.24
N HIS A 130 12.77 10.42 -13.70
CA HIS A 130 12.75 10.76 -12.27
C HIS A 130 11.75 9.90 -11.47
N ILE A 131 10.72 9.34 -12.10
CA ILE A 131 9.72 8.50 -11.44
C ILE A 131 10.39 7.25 -10.89
N ASN A 132 10.25 7.04 -9.57
CA ASN A 132 10.87 5.92 -8.87
C ASN A 132 9.90 5.09 -8.03
N VAL A 133 8.63 5.48 -7.96
CA VAL A 133 7.56 4.67 -7.38
C VAL A 133 6.37 4.62 -8.33
N VAL A 134 5.83 3.42 -8.56
CA VAL A 134 4.60 3.24 -9.34
C VAL A 134 3.54 2.56 -8.50
N MET A 135 2.35 3.16 -8.50
CA MET A 135 1.18 2.69 -7.79
C MET A 135 -0.02 2.57 -8.72
N TRP A 136 -0.77 1.48 -8.55
CA TRP A 136 -2.08 1.31 -9.17
C TRP A 136 -3.10 0.87 -8.11
N SER A 137 -4.33 1.36 -8.22
CA SER A 137 -5.42 0.94 -7.33
C SER A 137 -6.52 0.20 -8.08
N TRP A 138 -7.22 -0.65 -7.34
CA TRP A 138 -8.47 -1.25 -7.74
C TRP A 138 -9.62 -0.26 -7.59
N CYS A 139 -10.57 -0.26 -8.53
CA CYS A 139 -11.91 0.26 -8.28
C CYS A 139 -12.76 -0.82 -7.58
N SER A 140 -12.65 -2.05 -8.06
CA SER A 140 -13.19 -3.26 -7.45
C SER A 140 -12.31 -4.44 -7.83
N ILE A 141 -11.99 -5.31 -6.88
CA ILE A 141 -11.28 -6.58 -7.14
C ILE A 141 -12.26 -7.77 -7.25
N ASN A 142 -13.54 -7.55 -6.98
CA ASN A 142 -14.56 -8.59 -6.93
C ASN A 142 -14.80 -9.22 -8.31
N GLY A 143 -14.59 -10.52 -8.42
CA GLY A 143 -14.75 -11.29 -9.66
C GLY A 143 -13.59 -11.14 -10.65
N HIS A 144 -12.48 -10.49 -10.26
CA HIS A 144 -11.27 -10.35 -11.07
C HIS A 144 -10.23 -11.41 -10.72
N GLU A 145 -9.29 -11.67 -11.63
CA GLU A 145 -8.26 -12.70 -11.45
C GLU A 145 -7.02 -12.10 -10.78
N ALA A 146 -6.95 -12.14 -9.44
CA ALA A 146 -5.80 -11.59 -8.71
C ALA A 146 -4.46 -12.26 -9.08
N GLN A 147 -4.48 -13.51 -9.54
CA GLN A 147 -3.28 -14.17 -10.07
C GLN A 147 -2.75 -13.44 -11.31
N LEU A 148 -3.64 -13.03 -12.22
CA LEU A 148 -3.24 -12.30 -13.42
C LEU A 148 -2.64 -10.94 -13.05
N TYR A 149 -3.17 -10.29 -12.04
CA TYR A 149 -2.60 -9.05 -11.50
C TYR A 149 -1.17 -9.24 -10.99
N VAL A 150 -0.93 -10.20 -10.08
CA VAL A 150 0.41 -10.37 -9.51
C VAL A 150 1.41 -10.82 -10.58
N ASP A 151 1.01 -11.69 -11.51
CA ASP A 151 1.87 -12.10 -12.64
C ASP A 151 2.27 -10.91 -13.52
N ASN A 152 1.34 -9.97 -13.78
CA ASN A 152 1.62 -8.77 -14.57
C ASN A 152 2.42 -7.72 -13.81
N MET A 153 2.27 -7.62 -12.49
CA MET A 153 3.12 -6.76 -11.66
C MET A 153 4.56 -7.27 -11.67
N GLU A 154 4.77 -8.59 -11.61
CA GLU A 154 6.10 -9.20 -11.69
C GLU A 154 6.80 -8.94 -13.03
N ILE A 155 6.06 -8.80 -14.13
CA ILE A 155 6.62 -8.36 -15.41
C ILE A 155 7.26 -6.97 -15.24
N LEU A 156 6.52 -6.00 -14.70
CA LEU A 156 7.03 -4.64 -14.51
C LEU A 156 8.23 -4.59 -13.54
N VAL A 157 8.14 -5.31 -12.42
CA VAL A 157 9.24 -5.43 -11.45
C VAL A 157 10.51 -5.98 -12.12
N SER A 158 10.36 -6.95 -13.04
CA SER A 158 11.50 -7.53 -13.76
C SER A 158 12.09 -6.60 -14.84
N GLU A 159 11.25 -5.77 -15.44
CA GLU A 159 11.63 -4.87 -16.55
C GLU A 159 12.25 -3.56 -16.05
N TYR A 160 11.80 -3.06 -14.89
CA TYR A 160 12.20 -1.77 -14.31
C TYR A 160 12.73 -1.97 -12.87
N PRO A 161 13.90 -2.61 -12.69
CA PRO A 161 14.41 -2.99 -11.36
C PRO A 161 14.81 -1.81 -10.47
N ASP A 162 14.91 -0.60 -11.02
CA ASP A 162 15.24 0.63 -10.29
C ASP A 162 13.98 1.39 -9.83
N VAL A 163 12.77 0.88 -10.13
CA VAL A 163 11.47 1.45 -9.74
C VAL A 163 10.81 0.58 -8.68
N ASP A 164 10.34 1.20 -7.61
CA ASP A 164 9.55 0.54 -6.57
C ASP A 164 8.10 0.39 -7.03
N PHE A 165 7.65 -0.86 -7.24
CA PHE A 165 6.25 -1.17 -7.55
C PHE A 165 5.49 -1.54 -6.29
N VAL A 166 4.44 -0.77 -5.98
CA VAL A 166 3.56 -1.01 -4.84
C VAL A 166 2.40 -1.92 -5.27
N PHE A 167 2.33 -3.09 -4.66
CA PHE A 167 1.17 -3.97 -4.78
C PHE A 167 0.06 -3.46 -3.86
N MET A 168 -1.20 -3.66 -4.26
CA MET A 168 -2.35 -3.17 -3.48
C MET A 168 -3.47 -4.20 -3.44
N THR A 169 -4.06 -4.41 -2.26
CA THR A 169 -5.30 -5.19 -2.11
C THR A 169 -6.52 -4.37 -2.54
N GLY A 170 -7.67 -5.01 -2.77
CA GLY A 170 -8.94 -4.32 -2.97
C GLY A 170 -9.55 -3.76 -1.68
N HIS A 171 -10.86 -3.50 -1.71
CA HIS A 171 -11.65 -2.95 -0.60
C HIS A 171 -12.80 -3.89 -0.20
N ALA A 172 -13.40 -3.69 0.97
CA ALA A 172 -14.50 -4.54 1.45
C ALA A 172 -15.78 -4.35 0.61
N GLN A 173 -16.51 -5.45 0.35
CA GLN A 173 -17.78 -5.43 -0.42
C GLN A 173 -18.89 -6.29 0.21
N GLY A 174 -18.89 -6.45 1.53
CA GLY A 174 -19.97 -7.14 2.25
C GLY A 174 -19.97 -8.67 2.10
N GLN A 175 -18.89 -9.26 1.58
CA GLN A 175 -18.77 -10.70 1.35
C GLN A 175 -18.17 -11.47 2.53
N GLY A 176 -17.54 -10.76 3.48
CA GLY A 176 -16.81 -11.39 4.59
C GLY A 176 -15.56 -12.15 4.13
N GLU A 177 -15.19 -13.19 4.87
CA GLU A 177 -14.01 -14.03 4.61
C GLU A 177 -14.29 -15.15 3.58
N ASP A 178 -14.97 -14.83 2.49
CA ASP A 178 -15.24 -15.79 1.41
C ASP A 178 -13.93 -16.18 0.72
N MET A 179 -13.58 -17.47 0.73
CA MET A 179 -12.38 -18.02 0.07
C MET A 179 -12.70 -18.71 -1.27
N THR A 180 -13.89 -18.48 -1.84
CA THR A 180 -14.19 -18.87 -3.22
C THR A 180 -13.25 -18.14 -4.17
N PRO A 181 -12.65 -18.82 -5.18
CA PRO A 181 -11.80 -18.16 -6.16
C PRO A 181 -12.46 -16.91 -6.74
N ASP A 182 -11.65 -15.87 -6.92
CA ASP A 182 -12.02 -14.55 -7.46
C ASP A 182 -12.97 -13.72 -6.56
N SER A 183 -13.31 -14.20 -5.35
CA SER A 183 -13.96 -13.35 -4.34
C SER A 183 -13.00 -12.27 -3.84
N VAL A 184 -13.54 -11.21 -3.22
CA VAL A 184 -12.72 -10.11 -2.70
C VAL A 184 -11.70 -10.60 -1.66
N HIS A 185 -12.14 -11.39 -0.68
CA HIS A 185 -11.24 -11.83 0.39
C HIS A 185 -10.21 -12.84 -0.12
N TYR A 186 -10.61 -13.79 -0.98
CA TYR A 186 -9.68 -14.70 -1.65
C TYR A 186 -8.59 -13.94 -2.40
N ASN A 187 -8.97 -12.95 -3.21
CA ASN A 187 -8.05 -12.16 -4.01
C ASN A 187 -7.07 -11.35 -3.15
N ASN A 188 -7.57 -10.73 -2.07
CA ASN A 188 -6.71 -10.01 -1.12
C ASN A 188 -5.71 -10.95 -0.44
N GLN A 189 -6.14 -12.15 -0.02
CA GLN A 189 -5.24 -13.16 0.55
C GLN A 189 -4.19 -13.64 -0.45
N LEU A 190 -4.55 -13.79 -1.73
CA LEU A 190 -3.61 -14.16 -2.80
C LEU A 190 -2.52 -13.08 -2.96
N ILE A 191 -2.90 -11.80 -3.03
CA ILE A 191 -1.95 -10.69 -3.16
C ILE A 191 -1.03 -10.61 -1.93
N ARG A 192 -1.59 -10.71 -0.72
CA ARG A 192 -0.82 -10.74 0.55
C ARG A 192 0.21 -11.86 0.56
N GLN A 193 -0.19 -13.06 0.18
CA GLN A 193 0.69 -14.22 0.12
C GLN A 193 1.79 -14.03 -0.92
N HIS A 194 1.44 -13.55 -2.13
CA HIS A 194 2.40 -13.26 -3.19
C HIS A 194 3.47 -12.27 -2.73
N CYS A 195 3.06 -11.17 -2.09
CA CYS A 195 3.98 -10.16 -1.59
C CYS A 195 4.91 -10.71 -0.50
N THR A 196 4.39 -11.59 0.36
CA THR A 196 5.17 -12.26 1.41
C THR A 196 6.23 -13.16 0.80
N ASP A 197 5.84 -13.97 -0.19
CA ASP A 197 6.72 -14.96 -0.82
C ASP A 197 7.83 -14.33 -1.66
N HIS A 198 7.57 -13.15 -2.22
CA HIS A 198 8.49 -12.46 -3.14
C HIS A 198 9.15 -11.21 -2.54
N GLY A 199 8.87 -10.87 -1.28
CA GLY A 199 9.45 -9.69 -0.63
C GLY A 199 9.01 -8.37 -1.26
N ARG A 200 7.74 -8.26 -1.64
CA ARG A 200 7.18 -7.07 -2.32
C ARG A 200 6.71 -6.01 -1.34
N ILE A 201 6.54 -4.79 -1.87
CA ILE A 201 5.90 -3.68 -1.17
C ILE A 201 4.39 -3.86 -1.32
N LEU A 202 3.66 -3.91 -0.21
CA LEU A 202 2.22 -4.08 -0.17
C LEU A 202 1.57 -2.90 0.57
N PHE A 203 0.69 -2.18 -0.11
CA PHE A 203 -0.30 -1.31 0.49
C PHE A 203 -1.60 -2.09 0.73
N ASP A 204 -1.83 -2.50 1.97
CA ASP A 204 -2.95 -3.37 2.35
C ASP A 204 -4.22 -2.54 2.63
N PHE A 205 -4.79 -2.02 1.55
CA PHE A 205 -6.02 -1.22 1.55
C PHE A 205 -7.18 -1.90 2.30
N ALA A 206 -7.30 -3.22 2.16
CA ALA A 206 -8.35 -4.02 2.77
C ALA A 206 -8.13 -4.17 4.28
N ASP A 207 -6.88 -4.35 4.71
CA ASP A 207 -6.54 -4.44 6.11
C ASP A 207 -6.78 -3.11 6.83
N ILE A 208 -6.37 -1.99 6.23
CA ILE A 208 -6.62 -0.64 6.79
C ILE A 208 -8.13 -0.41 7.02
N GLU A 209 -9.00 -0.90 6.13
CA GLU A 209 -10.46 -0.85 6.29
C GLU A 209 -10.98 -1.80 7.38
N ALA A 210 -10.35 -2.96 7.54
CA ALA A 210 -10.83 -4.03 8.40
C ALA A 210 -10.67 -3.75 9.89
N PHE A 211 -9.87 -2.75 10.27
CA PHE A 211 -9.53 -2.46 11.66
C PHE A 211 -9.86 -1.04 12.09
N ASP A 212 -10.64 -0.89 13.16
CA ASP A 212 -10.80 0.41 13.80
C ASP A 212 -9.47 0.89 14.44
N PRO A 213 -9.35 2.16 14.86
CA PRO A 213 -8.12 2.68 15.47
C PRO A 213 -7.66 1.95 16.75
N ASP A 214 -8.54 1.24 17.45
CA ASP A 214 -8.22 0.48 18.66
C ASP A 214 -7.75 -0.96 18.34
N GLY A 215 -7.82 -1.37 17.07
CA GLY A 215 -7.40 -2.69 16.59
C GLY A 215 -8.51 -3.75 16.62
N ASN A 216 -9.77 -3.36 16.74
CA ASN A 216 -10.89 -4.31 16.59
C ASN A 216 -11.07 -4.66 15.10
N TYR A 217 -11.26 -5.95 14.82
CA TYR A 217 -11.42 -6.47 13.46
C TYR A 217 -12.91 -6.54 13.04
N PHE A 218 -13.21 -6.21 11.78
CA PHE A 218 -14.59 -6.12 11.26
C PHE A 218 -14.83 -6.86 9.94
N TRP A 219 -13.80 -7.43 9.30
CA TRP A 219 -14.00 -8.12 8.03
C TRP A 219 -14.86 -9.39 8.17
N ASP A 220 -14.71 -10.10 9.29
CA ASP A 220 -15.51 -11.27 9.68
C ASP A 220 -17.00 -10.94 9.89
N LEU A 221 -17.33 -9.65 10.05
CA LEU A 221 -18.69 -9.14 10.14
C LEU A 221 -19.28 -8.72 8.78
N ALA A 222 -18.63 -9.15 7.69
CA ALA A 222 -19.03 -8.86 6.32
C ALA A 222 -19.23 -7.35 6.08
N MET A 223 -18.21 -6.56 6.47
CA MET A 223 -18.27 -5.12 6.31
C MET A 223 -18.27 -4.67 4.85
N TRP A 224 -18.86 -3.50 4.60
CA TRP A 224 -18.83 -2.78 3.34
C TRP A 224 -17.75 -1.69 3.37
N ASP A 225 -17.31 -1.25 2.20
CA ASP A 225 -16.35 -0.16 1.95
C ASP A 225 -16.66 1.18 2.63
N ASN A 226 -17.91 1.40 3.01
CA ASN A 226 -18.33 2.52 3.83
C ASN A 226 -18.19 2.26 5.35
N LEU A 227 -17.43 1.24 5.76
CA LEU A 227 -17.19 0.86 7.15
C LEU A 227 -18.43 0.34 7.90
N ASN A 228 -19.49 0.00 7.15
CA ASN A 228 -20.73 -0.54 7.68
C ASN A 228 -20.63 -2.06 7.84
N TYR A 229 -21.18 -2.60 8.92
CA TYR A 229 -21.36 -4.03 9.14
C TYR A 229 -22.76 -4.28 9.71
N SER A 230 -23.19 -5.54 9.89
CA SER A 230 -24.57 -5.82 10.33
C SER A 230 -24.94 -5.19 11.70
N GLY A 231 -23.95 -4.84 12.52
CA GLY A 231 -24.15 -4.24 13.85
C GLY A 231 -24.13 -2.71 13.87
N GLY A 232 -23.68 -2.06 12.79
CA GLY A 232 -23.53 -0.61 12.76
C GLY A 232 -22.44 -0.14 11.79
N ASN A 233 -21.70 0.89 12.20
CA ASN A 233 -20.62 1.50 11.43
C ASN A 233 -19.47 1.78 12.37
N TRP A 234 -18.34 1.08 12.19
CA TRP A 234 -17.28 1.11 13.20
C TRP A 234 -16.66 2.49 13.33
N ALA A 235 -16.59 3.29 12.25
CA ALA A 235 -16.06 4.66 12.33
C ALA A 235 -16.98 5.59 13.11
N THR A 236 -18.29 5.45 12.94
CA THR A 236 -19.29 6.20 13.73
C THR A 236 -19.18 5.85 15.20
N GLU A 237 -19.07 4.57 15.52
CA GLU A 237 -18.93 4.07 16.89
C GLU A 237 -17.63 4.55 17.52
N TRP A 238 -16.51 4.42 16.81
CA TRP A 238 -15.20 4.80 17.29
C TRP A 238 -15.09 6.31 17.52
N ILE A 239 -15.57 7.14 16.58
CA ILE A 239 -15.58 8.61 16.76
C ILE A 239 -16.47 9.02 17.93
N ALA A 240 -17.63 8.39 18.11
CA ALA A 240 -18.50 8.67 19.26
C ALA A 240 -17.82 8.34 20.60
N ALA A 241 -16.99 7.29 20.65
CA ALA A 241 -16.20 6.93 21.82
C ALA A 241 -14.96 7.83 22.01
N ASN A 242 -14.39 8.37 20.93
CA ASN A 242 -13.14 9.12 20.91
C ASN A 242 -13.26 10.55 20.32
N PRO A 243 -14.23 11.38 20.76
CA PRO A 243 -14.61 12.62 20.07
C PRO A 243 -13.54 13.73 20.10
N ASN A 244 -12.53 13.60 20.97
CA ASN A 244 -11.43 14.57 21.11
C ASN A 244 -10.09 14.03 20.57
N SER A 245 -10.09 12.84 19.96
CA SER A 245 -8.88 12.28 19.35
C SER A 245 -8.49 13.07 18.10
N GLU A 246 -7.19 13.05 17.76
CA GLU A 246 -6.68 13.68 16.53
C GLU A 246 -7.35 13.10 15.28
N LEU A 247 -7.63 11.79 15.25
CA LEU A 247 -8.37 11.16 14.14
C LEU A 247 -9.82 11.64 14.04
N ALA A 248 -10.51 11.85 15.16
CA ALA A 248 -11.85 12.42 15.15
C ALA A 248 -11.82 13.88 14.66
N GLN A 249 -10.84 14.66 15.10
CA GLN A 249 -10.64 16.05 14.65
C GLN A 249 -10.31 16.14 13.15
N LEU A 250 -9.40 15.31 12.66
CA LEU A 250 -9.10 15.17 11.23
C LEU A 250 -10.35 14.78 10.43
N THR A 251 -11.15 13.85 10.96
CA THR A 251 -12.34 13.37 10.25
C THR A 251 -13.46 14.40 10.22
N THR A 252 -13.73 15.09 11.33
CA THR A 252 -14.96 15.88 11.49
C THR A 252 -14.73 17.40 11.58
N GLY A 253 -13.50 17.86 11.70
CA GLY A 253 -13.16 19.26 11.96
C GLY A 253 -13.54 19.79 13.35
N ASN A 254 -14.08 18.92 14.22
CA ASN A 254 -14.68 19.37 15.47
C ASN A 254 -13.61 19.90 16.42
N GLY A 255 -13.76 21.16 16.85
CA GLY A 255 -12.81 21.81 17.75
C GLY A 255 -11.51 22.25 17.08
N VAL A 256 -11.47 22.33 15.75
CA VAL A 256 -10.31 22.80 14.99
C VAL A 256 -10.68 24.05 14.19
N ASP A 257 -10.15 25.19 14.61
CA ASP A 257 -10.47 26.47 13.97
C ASP A 257 -9.99 26.51 12.52
N GLY A 258 -10.91 26.81 11.60
CA GLY A 258 -10.60 26.96 10.17
C GLY A 258 -10.47 25.66 9.39
N TYR A 259 -10.92 24.53 9.95
CA TYR A 259 -10.87 23.22 9.31
C TYR A 259 -12.21 22.50 9.40
N ASP A 260 -12.80 22.15 8.25
CA ASP A 260 -14.14 21.56 8.16
C ASP A 260 -14.15 20.02 8.29
N GLY A 261 -12.97 19.40 8.43
CA GLY A 261 -12.82 17.94 8.43
C GLY A 261 -12.61 17.34 7.04
N CYS A 262 -12.20 16.08 7.03
CA CYS A 262 -12.11 15.28 5.81
C CYS A 262 -13.49 15.13 5.15
N SER A 263 -13.57 15.41 3.86
CA SER A 263 -14.79 15.28 3.07
C SER A 263 -14.49 14.75 1.67
N GLY A 264 -15.51 14.18 1.01
CA GLY A 264 -15.37 13.65 -0.34
C GLY A 264 -14.76 12.25 -0.43
N CYS A 265 -14.64 11.51 0.68
CA CYS A 265 -14.11 10.16 0.68
C CYS A 265 -14.99 9.22 -0.18
N ALA A 266 -14.48 8.81 -1.33
CA ALA A 266 -15.23 8.02 -2.31
C ALA A 266 -15.74 6.72 -1.68
N HIS A 267 -17.05 6.46 -1.74
CA HIS A 267 -17.73 5.30 -1.15
C HIS A 267 -17.64 5.16 0.38
N SER A 268 -17.03 6.12 1.08
CA SER A 268 -16.98 6.15 2.55
C SER A 268 -17.36 7.54 3.08
N ASN A 269 -18.51 8.08 2.66
CA ASN A 269 -18.96 9.44 3.02
C ASN A 269 -20.35 9.51 3.67
N SER A 270 -21.02 8.38 3.87
CA SER A 270 -22.40 8.36 4.39
C SER A 270 -22.64 7.15 5.30
N PRO A 271 -22.40 7.24 6.61
CA PRO A 271 -22.34 8.48 7.39
C PRO A 271 -21.06 9.28 7.18
N SER A 272 -21.10 10.58 7.47
CA SER A 272 -19.92 11.46 7.32
C SER A 272 -18.72 11.01 8.16
N TYR A 273 -18.94 10.28 9.25
CA TYR A 273 -17.88 9.69 10.07
C TYR A 273 -17.06 8.63 9.31
N ALA A 274 -17.62 8.04 8.26
CA ALA A 274 -16.89 7.08 7.42
C ALA A 274 -15.75 7.73 6.63
N ASN A 275 -15.67 9.06 6.56
CA ASN A 275 -14.50 9.77 5.99
C ASN A 275 -13.21 9.44 6.77
N LEU A 276 -13.31 8.88 7.99
CA LEU A 276 -12.18 8.31 8.73
C LEU A 276 -11.39 7.30 7.88
N ASN A 277 -12.05 6.57 6.96
CA ASN A 277 -11.39 5.64 6.05
C ASN A 277 -10.28 6.33 5.23
N CYS A 278 -10.58 7.50 4.65
CA CYS A 278 -9.60 8.29 3.90
C CYS A 278 -8.51 8.84 4.80
N VAL A 279 -8.84 9.32 6.00
CA VAL A 279 -7.84 9.82 6.96
C VAL A 279 -6.83 8.71 7.30
N LEU A 280 -7.30 7.49 7.56
CA LEU A 280 -6.44 6.35 7.85
C LEU A 280 -5.55 5.98 6.66
N LYS A 281 -6.10 5.98 5.44
CA LYS A 281 -5.34 5.68 4.22
C LYS A 281 -4.33 6.76 3.88
N GLY A 282 -4.66 8.04 4.04
CA GLY A 282 -3.69 9.13 3.88
C GLY A 282 -2.53 9.02 4.87
N ARG A 283 -2.80 8.61 6.11
CA ARG A 283 -1.75 8.36 7.12
C ARG A 283 -0.86 7.19 6.73
N ALA A 284 -1.46 6.10 6.28
CA ALA A 284 -0.75 4.94 5.76
C ALA A 284 0.10 5.27 4.53
N THR A 285 -0.37 6.16 3.65
CA THR A 285 0.41 6.66 2.52
C THR A 285 1.68 7.36 3.02
N TRP A 286 1.58 8.32 3.94
CA TRP A 286 2.77 8.99 4.48
C TRP A 286 3.74 8.04 5.19
N TRP A 287 3.21 7.03 5.89
CA TRP A 287 4.03 5.98 6.47
C TRP A 287 4.79 5.20 5.39
N MET A 288 4.11 4.79 4.32
CA MET A 288 4.75 4.13 3.18
C MET A 288 5.84 4.99 2.55
N MET A 289 5.56 6.27 2.32
CA MET A 289 6.55 7.18 1.72
C MET A 289 7.78 7.33 2.62
N ALA A 290 7.61 7.46 3.93
CA ALA A 290 8.74 7.48 4.84
C ALA A 290 9.55 6.16 4.79
N ARG A 291 8.88 5.00 4.69
CA ARG A 291 9.54 3.69 4.56
C ARG A 291 10.33 3.58 3.24
N LEU A 292 9.75 3.99 2.11
CA LEU A 292 10.40 4.01 0.80
C LEU A 292 11.59 4.98 0.77
N ALA A 293 11.49 6.10 1.46
CA ALA A 293 12.60 7.04 1.63
C ALA A 293 13.75 6.52 2.49
N GLY A 294 13.61 5.34 3.12
CA GLY A 294 14.66 4.66 3.87
C GLY A 294 14.42 4.53 5.37
N TRP A 295 13.26 4.98 5.89
CA TRP A 295 12.91 4.71 7.27
C TRP A 295 12.71 3.21 7.49
N SER A 296 13.38 2.64 8.49
CA SER A 296 13.22 1.24 8.87
C SER A 296 11.81 0.89 9.38
N GLY A 297 11.01 1.91 9.71
CA GLY A 297 9.77 1.75 10.46
C GLY A 297 10.03 1.62 11.96
N THR A 298 8.96 1.43 12.71
CA THR A 298 9.06 1.01 14.10
C THR A 298 9.47 -0.45 14.13
N GLU A 299 10.69 -0.74 14.59
CA GLU A 299 11.05 -2.12 14.90
C GLU A 299 10.04 -2.63 15.93
N VAL A 300 9.21 -3.60 15.53
CA VAL A 300 8.72 -4.56 16.50
C VAL A 300 9.99 -5.29 16.92
N LEU A 301 10.55 -4.89 18.06
CA LEU A 301 11.41 -5.78 18.83
C LEU A 301 10.59 -7.04 19.03
N PHE A 302 10.76 -8.01 18.13
CA PHE A 302 10.49 -9.37 18.47
C PHE A 302 11.36 -9.61 19.70
N ALA A 303 10.71 -9.71 20.87
CA ALA A 303 11.31 -10.34 22.02
C ALA A 303 11.41 -11.84 21.71
N ASP A 304 12.09 -12.23 20.64
CA ASP A 304 12.58 -13.58 20.51
C ASP A 304 13.78 -13.66 21.44
N GLY A 305 13.52 -14.15 22.65
CA GLY A 305 14.50 -14.38 23.69
C GLY A 305 15.55 -15.44 23.32
N PHE A 306 16.37 -15.15 22.31
CA PHE A 306 17.64 -15.79 22.05
C PHE A 306 18.75 -14.84 22.50
N GLU A 307 18.90 -14.73 23.82
CA GLU A 307 20.20 -14.42 24.41
C GLU A 307 21.22 -15.37 23.79
N THR A 308 22.24 -14.76 23.19
CA THR A 308 23.50 -15.30 22.68
C THR A 308 23.76 -16.76 23.08
N GLY A 309 23.73 -17.66 22.09
CA GLY A 309 24.24 -19.02 22.21
C GLY A 309 25.75 -19.02 22.49
N ASP A 310 26.12 -18.80 23.74
CA ASP A 310 27.41 -19.19 24.27
C ASP A 310 27.43 -20.72 24.41
N THR A 311 28.20 -21.38 23.56
CA THR A 311 28.39 -22.83 23.58
C THR A 311 29.61 -23.25 24.41
N SER A 312 30.03 -22.43 25.38
CA SER A 312 31.10 -22.80 26.32
C SER A 312 30.55 -23.46 27.60
N GLY A 313 30.21 -24.74 27.52
CA GLY A 313 29.87 -25.46 28.77
C GLY A 313 29.25 -26.84 28.66
N TRP A 314 29.87 -27.78 27.95
CA TRP A 314 29.63 -29.20 28.20
C TRP A 314 30.96 -29.87 28.54
N GLN A 315 31.24 -29.96 29.85
CA GLN A 315 32.03 -31.06 30.42
C GLN A 315 31.14 -32.28 30.57
#